data_AF-K1U623-F1
#
_entry.id   AF-K1U623-F1
#
_cell.length_a   1.000
_cell.length_b   1.000
_cell.length_c   1.000
_cell.angle_alpha   90.00
_cell.angle_beta   90.00
_cell.angle_gamma   90.00
#
_symmetry.space_group_name_H-M   'P 1'
#
loop_
_entity.id
_entity.type
_entity.pdbx_description
1 polymer ?
#
loop_
_entity_poly.entity_id
_entity_poly.type
_entity_poly.pdbx_seq_one_letter_code
_entity_poly.pdbx_strand_id
1 'polypeptide(L)'
;MGTFTLIPPMSLGNLNKAEKLSLLKRYMKLMPSGSDSESPDEISLLADSGVPVLNISAGQVTRMNGIIDELTELTMQASSSEETPEMQQVEADRDTAGNYIVRRVLDYAKLPLAAERTAAQRMEPALRGYRDFANLPTAQETEVINGLLIDLAKPEFADSVVTLQLAPYIAELRRLNDRYAELAAL
;
A
#
# COMPACT_ATOMS: atom_id res chain seq x y z
N MET A 1 -29.34 -10.31 -27.98
CA MET A 1 -29.12 -10.09 -26.53
C MET A 1 -27.76 -9.44 -26.38
N GLY A 2 -27.70 -8.11 -26.25
CA GLY A 2 -26.43 -7.39 -26.14
C GLY A 2 -25.81 -7.62 -24.76
N THR A 3 -24.55 -8.02 -24.71
CA THR A 3 -23.76 -8.09 -23.48
C THR A 3 -23.44 -6.67 -23.03
N PHE A 4 -24.02 -6.24 -21.92
CA PHE A 4 -23.60 -5.01 -21.24
C PHE A 4 -22.29 -5.31 -20.51
N THR A 5 -21.21 -4.60 -20.87
CA THR A 5 -19.98 -4.60 -20.06
C THR A 5 -20.29 -3.90 -18.74
N LEU A 6 -20.39 -4.68 -17.66
CA LEU A 6 -20.50 -4.11 -16.32
C LEU A 6 -19.19 -3.38 -16.01
N ILE A 7 -19.28 -2.10 -15.66
CA ILE A 7 -18.14 -1.36 -15.12
C ILE A 7 -17.70 -2.10 -13.85
N PRO A 8 -16.44 -2.55 -13.73
CA PRO A 8 -15.96 -3.20 -12.53
C PRO A 8 -16.22 -2.30 -11.32
N PRO A 9 -16.61 -2.84 -10.15
CA PRO A 9 -16.79 -2.00 -8.97
C PRO A 9 -15.46 -1.32 -8.66
N MET A 10 -15.44 0.01 -8.79
CA MET A 10 -14.31 0.83 -8.37
C MET A 10 -14.27 0.77 -6.85
N SER A 11 -13.49 -0.16 -6.29
CA SER A 11 -13.31 -0.24 -4.84
C SER A 11 -12.58 1.03 -4.40
N LEU A 12 -13.13 1.75 -3.42
CA LEU A 12 -12.44 2.88 -2.78
C LEU A 12 -11.08 2.44 -2.19
N GLY A 13 -10.89 1.14 -1.93
CA GLY A 13 -9.61 0.57 -1.50
C GLY A 13 -8.54 0.49 -2.58
N ASN A 14 -8.90 0.66 -3.86
CA ASN A 14 -7.95 0.61 -4.98
C ASN A 14 -7.42 2.00 -5.38
N LEU A 15 -7.96 3.08 -4.80
CA LEU A 15 -7.54 4.44 -5.12
C LEU A 15 -6.29 4.80 -4.32
N ASN A 16 -5.29 5.34 -5.01
CA ASN A 16 -4.13 5.92 -4.32
C ASN A 16 -4.51 7.23 -3.60
N LYS A 17 -3.60 7.76 -2.78
CA LYS A 17 -3.87 8.97 -1.95
C LYS A 17 -4.34 10.16 -2.79
N ALA A 18 -3.71 10.42 -3.93
CA ALA A 18 -4.04 11.53 -4.82
C ALA A 18 -5.37 11.32 -5.57
N GLU A 19 -5.65 10.09 -6.02
CA GLU A 19 -6.92 9.73 -6.65
C GLU A 19 -8.09 9.83 -5.68
N LYS A 20 -7.90 9.37 -4.44
CA LYS A 20 -8.88 9.49 -3.36
C LYS A 20 -9.15 10.96 -3.02
N LEU A 21 -8.09 11.78 -2.94
CA LEU A 21 -8.23 13.23 -2.73
C LEU A 21 -8.97 13.92 -3.88
N SER A 22 -8.63 13.58 -5.13
CA SER A 22 -9.29 14.10 -6.33
C SER A 22 -10.77 13.73 -6.36
N LEU A 23 -11.11 12.49 -6.00
CA LEU A 23 -12.48 12.03 -5.88
C LEU A 23 -13.27 12.82 -4.82
N LEU A 24 -12.70 13.00 -3.62
CA LEU A 24 -13.35 13.74 -2.53
C LEU A 24 -13.58 15.21 -2.90
N LYS A 25 -12.60 15.87 -3.53
CA LYS A 25 -12.74 17.25 -4.04
C LYS A 25 -13.85 17.37 -5.09
N ARG A 26 -13.91 16.42 -6.03
CA ARG A 26 -14.96 16.37 -7.06
C ARG A 26 -16.34 16.08 -6.47
N TYR A 27 -16.42 15.20 -5.47
CA TYR A 27 -17.65 14.91 -4.74
C TYR A 27 -18.20 16.15 -4.05
N MET A 28 -17.35 16.90 -3.34
CA MET A 28 -17.74 18.16 -2.71
C MET A 28 -18.21 19.20 -3.71
N LYS A 29 -17.58 19.28 -4.90
CA LYS A 29 -18.00 20.17 -5.99
C LYS A 29 -19.38 19.82 -6.58
N LEU A 30 -19.75 18.54 -6.57
CA LEU A 30 -21.04 18.07 -7.11
C LEU A 30 -22.20 18.21 -6.12
N MET A 31 -21.92 18.58 -4.87
CA MET A 31 -22.97 18.82 -3.90
C MET A 31 -23.78 20.05 -4.31
N PRO A 32 -25.12 19.99 -4.23
CA PRO A 32 -25.97 21.12 -4.59
C PRO A 32 -25.72 22.26 -3.58
N SER A 33 -24.96 23.26 -4.00
CA SER A 33 -24.89 24.55 -3.33
C SER A 33 -26.20 25.27 -3.62
N GLY A 34 -26.89 25.76 -2.58
CA GLY A 34 -28.16 26.49 -2.74
C GLY A 34 -28.02 27.88 -3.40
N SER A 35 -27.05 28.06 -4.30
CA SER A 35 -26.74 29.32 -4.98
C SER A 35 -26.40 29.04 -6.43
N ASP A 36 -27.33 29.36 -7.33
CA ASP A 36 -27.10 29.45 -8.77
C ASP A 36 -26.07 30.57 -9.05
N SER A 37 -24.78 30.24 -9.10
CA SER A 37 -23.75 31.19 -9.52
C SER A 37 -22.78 30.53 -10.48
N GLU A 38 -23.04 30.76 -11.76
CA GLU A 38 -22.22 30.38 -12.92
C GLU A 38 -20.94 31.24 -13.01
N SER A 39 -19.95 30.98 -12.16
CA SER A 39 -18.59 31.50 -12.37
C SER A 39 -17.60 30.33 -12.45
N PRO A 40 -16.99 30.04 -13.61
CA PRO A 40 -16.18 28.83 -13.81
C PRO A 40 -14.81 28.80 -13.09
N ASP A 41 -14.32 29.91 -12.54
CA ASP A 41 -12.87 30.06 -12.26
C ASP A 41 -12.47 30.18 -10.76
N GLU A 42 -13.38 29.91 -9.82
CA GLU A 42 -13.02 29.83 -8.39
C GLU A 42 -13.27 28.44 -7.81
N ILE A 43 -12.32 27.94 -7.01
CA ILE A 43 -12.52 26.77 -6.14
C ILE A 43 -13.53 27.18 -5.06
N SER A 44 -14.81 27.15 -5.39
CA SER A 44 -15.89 27.43 -4.45
C SER A 44 -16.08 26.22 -3.55
N LEU A 45 -15.31 26.16 -2.46
CA LEU A 45 -15.62 25.30 -1.33
C LEU A 45 -16.98 25.74 -0.81
N LEU A 46 -17.93 24.80 -0.75
CA LEU A 46 -19.30 25.03 -0.27
C LEU A 46 -19.29 25.95 0.95
N ALA A 47 -19.71 27.21 0.77
CA ALA A 47 -19.77 28.18 1.84
C ALA A 47 -20.76 27.71 2.90
N ASP A 48 -20.25 27.38 4.09
CA ASP A 48 -20.80 27.32 5.47
C ASP A 48 -22.30 27.06 5.73
N SER A 49 -23.07 26.62 4.74
CA SER A 49 -24.54 26.58 4.76
C SER A 49 -25.10 25.15 4.77
N GLY A 50 -24.25 24.14 4.65
CA GLY A 50 -24.66 22.74 4.58
C GLY A 50 -25.35 22.40 3.25
N VAL A 51 -25.89 21.18 3.15
CA VAL A 51 -26.69 20.72 2.01
C VAL A 51 -28.02 20.15 2.55
N PRO A 52 -29.01 21.01 2.82
CA PRO A 52 -30.25 20.60 3.50
C PRO A 52 -31.06 19.55 2.73
N VAL A 53 -31.03 19.60 1.38
CA VAL A 53 -31.72 18.64 0.51
C VAL A 53 -31.18 17.21 0.65
N LEU A 54 -29.93 17.07 1.10
CA LEU A 54 -29.29 15.78 1.38
C LEU A 54 -29.21 15.50 2.89
N ASN A 55 -29.85 16.32 3.72
CA ASN A 55 -29.76 16.27 5.18
C ASN A 55 -28.30 16.33 5.70
N ILE A 56 -27.44 17.10 5.02
CA ILE A 56 -26.05 17.33 5.43
C ILE A 56 -25.99 18.70 6.10
N SER A 57 -25.59 18.75 7.36
CA SER A 57 -25.44 19.98 8.12
C SER A 57 -24.21 20.80 7.68
N ALA A 58 -24.22 22.10 7.94
CA ALA A 58 -23.05 22.97 7.77
C ALA A 58 -21.81 22.41 8.50
N GLY A 59 -21.97 21.96 9.75
CA GLY A 59 -20.88 21.35 10.50
C GLY A 59 -20.32 20.05 9.88
N GLN A 60 -21.11 19.29 9.12
CA GLN A 60 -20.60 18.12 8.38
C GLN A 60 -19.82 18.55 7.13
N VAL A 61 -20.25 19.60 6.44
CA VAL A 61 -19.51 20.19 5.31
C VAL A 61 -18.18 20.77 5.79
N THR A 62 -18.17 21.53 6.87
CA THR A 62 -16.96 22.11 7.46
C THR A 62 -15.98 21.02 7.91
N ARG A 63 -16.47 19.96 8.57
CA ARG A 63 -15.63 18.81 8.92
C ARG A 63 -15.05 18.10 7.69
N MET A 64 -15.85 17.91 6.64
CA MET A 64 -15.37 17.26 5.40
C MET A 64 -14.33 18.12 4.68
N ASN A 65 -14.53 19.44 4.59
CA ASN A 65 -13.55 20.36 4.03
C ASN A 65 -12.25 20.35 4.85
N GLY A 66 -12.34 20.37 6.18
CA GLY A 66 -11.16 20.22 7.05
C GLY A 66 -10.40 18.92 6.81
N ILE A 67 -11.11 17.79 6.66
CA ILE A 67 -10.49 16.51 6.31
C ILE A 67 -9.85 16.56 4.91
N ILE A 68 -10.46 17.23 3.93
CA ILE A 68 -9.89 17.39 2.58
C ILE A 68 -8.64 18.27 2.61
N ASP A 69 -8.61 19.30 3.44
CA ASP A 69 -7.47 20.18 3.62
C ASP A 69 -6.32 19.44 4.30
N GLU A 70 -6.59 18.73 5.40
CA GLU A 70 -5.62 17.84 6.06
C GLU A 70 -5.10 16.76 5.11
N LEU A 71 -5.97 16.13 4.32
CA LEU A 71 -5.55 15.15 3.30
C LEU A 71 -4.76 15.80 2.17
N THR A 72 -5.06 17.06 1.81
CA THR A 72 -4.29 17.82 0.82
C THR A 72 -2.90 18.11 1.35
N GLU A 73 -2.78 18.58 2.59
CA GLU A 73 -1.52 18.82 3.25
C GLU A 73 -0.72 17.53 3.40
N LEU A 74 -1.32 16.44 3.89
CA LEU A 74 -0.67 15.13 4.02
C LEU A 74 -0.30 14.53 2.65
N THR A 75 -1.09 14.75 1.60
CA THR A 75 -0.77 14.28 0.24
C THR A 75 0.35 15.12 -0.35
N MET A 76 0.35 16.43 -0.13
CA MET A 76 1.44 17.32 -0.54
C MET A 76 2.71 17.02 0.25
N GLN A 77 2.63 16.78 1.57
CA GLN A 77 3.73 16.31 2.42
C GLN A 77 4.24 14.94 1.97
N ALA A 78 3.37 13.97 1.68
CA ALA A 78 3.77 12.67 1.16
C ALA A 78 4.32 12.73 -0.28
N SER A 79 3.98 13.77 -1.04
CA SER A 79 4.51 14.02 -2.39
C SER A 79 5.75 14.93 -2.37
N SER A 80 5.97 15.67 -1.27
CA SER A 80 7.12 16.55 -1.01
C SER A 80 8.16 15.92 -0.08
N SER A 81 7.82 14.81 0.59
CA SER A 81 8.77 13.75 0.93
C SER A 81 9.22 13.20 -0.41
N GLU A 82 10.14 13.94 -1.05
CA GLU A 82 10.91 13.40 -2.15
C GLU A 82 11.43 12.06 -1.65
N GLU A 83 11.01 10.95 -2.28
CA GLU A 83 11.70 9.68 -2.14
C GLU A 83 13.17 9.99 -2.34
N THR A 84 13.92 10.00 -1.23
CA THR A 84 15.33 10.34 -1.32
C THR A 84 16.00 9.23 -2.13
N PRO A 85 17.11 9.51 -2.83
CA PRO A 85 17.88 8.46 -3.48
C PRO A 85 18.24 7.31 -2.53
N GLU A 86 18.36 7.61 -1.22
CA GLU A 86 18.55 6.60 -0.18
C GLU A 86 17.30 5.73 0.03
N MET A 87 16.10 6.31 0.12
CA MET A 87 14.85 5.54 0.22
C MET A 87 14.64 4.62 -0.98
N GLN A 88 14.91 5.11 -2.19
CA GLN A 88 14.80 4.32 -3.43
C GLN A 88 15.81 3.16 -3.46
N GLN A 89 17.02 3.39 -2.97
CA GLN A 89 18.04 2.35 -2.91
C GLN A 89 17.67 1.28 -1.87
N VAL A 90 17.26 1.70 -0.67
CA VAL A 90 16.81 0.78 0.38
C VAL A 90 15.61 -0.04 -0.09
N GLU A 91 14.71 0.59 -0.84
CA GLU A 91 13.57 -0.08 -1.46
C GLU A 91 13.99 -1.17 -2.44
N ALA A 92 14.84 -0.83 -3.40
CA ALA A 92 15.32 -1.79 -4.40
C ALA A 92 16.08 -2.97 -3.75
N ASP A 93 16.85 -2.70 -2.69
CA ASP A 93 17.56 -3.73 -1.94
C ASP A 93 16.60 -4.62 -1.14
N ARG A 94 15.54 -4.03 -0.57
CA ARG A 94 14.47 -4.75 0.15
C ARG A 94 13.73 -5.70 -0.77
N ASP A 95 13.36 -5.23 -1.95
CA ASP A 95 12.78 -6.04 -3.02
C ASP A 95 13.68 -7.18 -3.42
N THR A 96 14.97 -6.90 -3.60
CA THR A 96 15.96 -7.92 -3.98
C THR A 96 16.05 -9.02 -2.92
N ALA A 97 16.18 -8.65 -1.65
CA ALA A 97 16.29 -9.60 -0.54
C ALA A 97 14.99 -10.42 -0.33
N GLY A 98 13.84 -9.75 -0.31
CA GLY A 98 12.55 -10.41 -0.12
C GLY A 98 12.21 -11.34 -1.28
N ASN A 99 12.40 -10.89 -2.53
CA ASN A 99 12.16 -11.73 -3.71
C ASN A 99 13.10 -12.93 -3.74
N TYR A 100 14.36 -12.79 -3.33
CA TYR A 100 15.27 -13.92 -3.24
C TYR A 100 14.73 -15.00 -2.29
N ILE A 101 14.31 -14.62 -1.08
CA ILE A 101 13.79 -15.55 -0.07
C ILE A 101 12.52 -16.23 -0.58
N VAL A 102 11.55 -15.43 -1.04
CA VAL A 102 10.25 -15.94 -1.51
C VAL A 102 10.46 -16.86 -2.71
N ARG A 103 11.24 -16.47 -3.72
CA ARG A 103 11.47 -17.30 -4.91
C ARG A 103 12.25 -18.57 -4.58
N ARG A 104 13.24 -18.52 -3.68
CA ARG A 104 13.98 -19.72 -3.25
C ARG A 104 13.04 -20.77 -2.63
N VAL A 105 11.97 -20.35 -1.99
CA VAL A 105 10.94 -21.24 -1.47
C VAL A 105 9.91 -21.63 -2.54
N LEU A 106 9.35 -20.68 -3.28
CA LEU A 106 8.25 -20.96 -4.23
C LEU A 106 8.71 -21.70 -5.49
N ASP A 107 9.96 -21.56 -5.90
CA ASP A 107 10.58 -22.31 -6.99
C ASP A 107 11.19 -23.65 -6.49
N TYR A 108 10.68 -24.21 -5.39
CA TYR A 108 11.21 -25.44 -4.77
C TYR A 108 11.48 -26.56 -5.77
N ALA A 109 10.64 -26.76 -6.79
CA ALA A 109 10.81 -27.80 -7.79
C ALA A 109 12.12 -27.69 -8.61
N LYS A 110 12.70 -26.48 -8.69
CA LYS A 110 13.92 -26.16 -9.44
C LYS A 110 15.19 -26.26 -8.59
N LEU A 111 15.08 -26.48 -7.27
CA LEU A 111 16.25 -26.59 -6.41
C LEU A 111 17.02 -27.89 -6.72
N PRO A 112 18.36 -27.84 -6.82
CA PRO A 112 19.18 -28.98 -7.26
C PRO A 112 19.29 -30.07 -6.19
N LEU A 113 19.18 -29.73 -4.91
CA LEU A 113 19.37 -30.66 -3.81
C LEU A 113 18.02 -31.15 -3.27
N ALA A 114 17.87 -32.47 -3.08
CA ALA A 114 16.63 -33.07 -2.58
C ALA A 114 16.23 -32.54 -1.18
N ALA A 115 17.20 -32.35 -0.29
CA ALA A 115 16.96 -31.80 1.04
C ALA A 115 16.38 -30.37 0.98
N GLU A 116 16.93 -29.53 0.10
CA GLU A 116 16.42 -28.17 -0.13
C GLU A 116 15.00 -28.19 -0.71
N ARG A 117 14.71 -29.08 -1.67
CA ARG A 117 13.34 -29.24 -2.21
C ARG A 117 12.33 -29.57 -1.12
N THR A 118 12.64 -30.54 -0.26
CA THR A 118 11.77 -30.93 0.85
C THR A 118 11.58 -29.79 1.86
N ALA A 119 12.67 -29.09 2.20
CA ALA A 119 12.62 -27.95 3.11
C ALA A 119 11.77 -26.79 2.57
N ALA A 120 11.94 -26.43 1.30
CA ALA A 120 11.18 -25.38 0.63
C ALA A 120 9.71 -25.78 0.43
N GLN A 121 9.43 -27.01 0.03
CA GLN A 121 8.06 -27.53 -0.11
C GLN A 121 7.28 -27.44 1.21
N ARG A 122 7.93 -27.63 2.36
CA ARG A 122 7.32 -27.45 3.69
C ARG A 122 6.91 -26.00 3.97
N MET A 123 7.68 -25.03 3.47
CA MET A 123 7.46 -23.61 3.69
C MET A 123 6.50 -22.98 2.65
N GLU A 124 6.36 -23.58 1.47
CA GLU A 124 5.57 -23.04 0.35
C GLU A 124 4.17 -22.58 0.72
N PRO A 125 3.34 -23.36 1.46
CA PRO A 125 1.96 -22.95 1.74
C PRO A 125 1.88 -21.67 2.57
N ALA A 126 2.83 -21.45 3.48
CA ALA A 126 2.90 -20.24 4.28
C ALA A 126 3.44 -19.05 3.47
N LEU A 127 4.36 -19.30 2.55
CA LEU A 127 5.03 -18.22 1.81
C LEU A 127 4.32 -17.83 0.50
N ARG A 128 3.36 -18.61 0.03
CA ARG A 128 2.68 -18.37 -1.26
C ARG A 128 2.00 -16.99 -1.35
N GLY A 129 1.51 -16.48 -0.22
CA GLY A 129 0.86 -15.17 -0.14
C GLY A 129 1.80 -13.98 -0.39
N TYR A 130 3.11 -14.18 -0.26
CA TYR A 130 4.11 -13.12 -0.42
C TYR A 130 4.70 -13.06 -1.84
N ARG A 131 4.19 -13.81 -2.82
CA ARG A 131 4.81 -13.94 -4.16
C ARG A 131 5.09 -12.60 -4.85
N ASP A 132 4.16 -11.66 -4.71
CA ASP A 132 4.11 -10.42 -5.48
C ASP A 132 4.15 -9.20 -4.55
N PHE A 133 4.79 -9.32 -3.37
CA PHE A 133 4.81 -8.24 -2.38
C PHE A 133 5.46 -6.95 -2.92
N ALA A 134 6.50 -7.09 -3.76
CA ALA A 134 7.24 -5.99 -4.41
C ALA A 134 6.42 -5.23 -5.48
N ASN A 135 5.17 -5.65 -5.75
CA ASN A 135 4.26 -4.93 -6.64
C ASN A 135 3.27 -4.04 -5.86
N LEU A 136 3.37 -4.02 -4.53
CA LEU A 136 2.49 -3.25 -3.68
C LEU A 136 2.97 -1.79 -3.61
N PRO A 137 2.10 -0.85 -3.22
CA PRO A 137 2.57 0.47 -2.83
C PRO A 137 3.58 0.35 -1.68
N THR A 138 4.67 1.11 -1.73
CA THR A 138 5.80 1.02 -0.79
C THR A 138 5.40 1.13 0.69
N ALA A 139 4.37 1.93 0.99
CA ALA A 139 3.81 2.05 2.34
C ALA A 139 3.11 0.79 2.85
N GLN A 140 2.66 -0.11 1.96
CA GLN A 140 2.02 -1.38 2.30
C GLN A 140 3.03 -2.53 2.38
N GLU A 141 4.12 -2.44 1.62
CA GLU A 141 5.16 -3.46 1.59
C GLU A 141 5.81 -3.70 2.95
N THR A 142 6.07 -2.64 3.73
CA THR A 142 6.64 -2.74 5.08
C THR A 142 5.86 -3.72 5.96
N GLU A 143 4.53 -3.63 5.95
CA GLU A 143 3.66 -4.50 6.75
C GLU A 143 3.64 -5.93 6.22
N VAL A 144 3.68 -6.10 4.91
CA VAL A 144 3.75 -7.43 4.27
C VAL A 144 5.08 -8.12 4.56
N ILE A 145 6.18 -7.37 4.54
CA ILE A 145 7.52 -7.87 4.90
C ILE A 145 7.60 -8.21 6.39
N ASN A 146 6.98 -7.42 7.27
CA ASN A 146 6.86 -7.77 8.69
C ASN A 146 6.11 -9.11 8.87
N GLY A 147 5.02 -9.31 8.14
CA GLY A 147 4.31 -10.60 8.09
C GLY A 147 5.20 -11.76 7.63
N LEU A 148 5.93 -11.56 6.53
CA LEU A 148 6.88 -12.55 6.00
C LEU A 148 7.96 -12.92 7.03
N LEU A 149 8.55 -11.92 7.71
CA LEU A 149 9.56 -12.13 8.74
C LEU A 149 9.02 -12.88 9.97
N ILE A 150 7.76 -12.63 10.36
CA ILE A 150 7.07 -13.36 11.43
C ILE A 150 6.85 -14.81 11.02
N ASP A 151 6.37 -15.05 9.79
CA ASP A 151 6.16 -16.41 9.29
C ASP A 151 7.47 -17.18 9.19
N LEU A 152 8.53 -16.57 8.69
CA LEU A 152 9.87 -17.17 8.60
C LEU A 152 10.48 -17.51 9.97
N ALA A 153 10.09 -16.79 11.02
CA ALA A 153 10.57 -17.00 12.39
C ALA A 153 9.83 -18.13 13.14
N LYS A 154 8.78 -18.72 12.52
CA LYS A 154 8.01 -19.80 13.14
C LYS A 154 8.89 -21.00 13.46
N PRO A 155 8.78 -21.60 14.68
CA PRO A 155 9.64 -22.71 15.09
C PRO A 155 9.59 -23.91 14.13
N GLU A 156 8.44 -24.18 13.51
CA GLU A 156 8.28 -25.25 12.54
C GLU A 156 9.13 -25.07 11.26
N PHE A 157 9.66 -23.87 10.99
CA PHE A 157 10.51 -23.60 9.83
C PHE A 157 11.99 -23.48 10.16
N ALA A 158 12.40 -23.57 11.43
CA ALA A 158 13.80 -23.39 11.83
C ALA A 158 14.77 -24.31 11.05
N ASP A 159 14.46 -25.60 10.95
CA ASP A 159 15.27 -26.56 10.19
C ASP A 159 15.26 -26.28 8.68
N SER A 160 14.12 -25.83 8.14
CA SER A 160 14.02 -25.46 6.73
C SER A 160 14.83 -24.21 6.40
N VAL A 161 14.84 -23.21 7.28
CA VAL A 161 15.64 -21.99 7.16
C VAL A 161 17.13 -22.31 7.17
N VAL A 162 17.57 -23.22 8.04
CA VAL A 162 18.95 -23.71 8.07
C VAL A 162 19.30 -24.47 6.79
N THR A 163 18.43 -25.41 6.38
CA THR A 163 18.65 -26.25 5.19
C THR A 163 18.76 -25.42 3.91
N LEU A 164 17.93 -24.38 3.78
CA LEU A 164 17.93 -23.46 2.63
C LEU A 164 18.95 -22.33 2.77
N GLN A 165 19.69 -22.28 3.88
CA GLN A 165 20.67 -21.24 4.18
C GLN A 165 20.08 -19.82 4.11
N LEU A 166 18.85 -19.65 4.59
CA LEU A 166 18.11 -18.38 4.46
C LEU A 166 18.47 -17.35 5.54
N ALA A 167 19.08 -17.78 6.65
CA ALA A 167 19.40 -16.92 7.80
C ALA A 167 20.05 -15.56 7.45
N PRO A 168 21.12 -15.47 6.62
CA PRO A 168 21.73 -14.18 6.29
C PRO A 168 20.78 -13.26 5.50
N TYR A 169 19.97 -13.82 4.60
CA TYR A 169 19.02 -13.05 3.80
C TYR A 169 17.84 -12.55 4.63
N ILE A 170 17.38 -13.35 5.60
CA ILE A 170 16.33 -12.96 6.55
C ILE A 170 16.81 -11.79 7.43
N ALA A 171 18.06 -11.87 7.91
CA ALA A 171 18.66 -10.80 8.69
C ALA A 171 18.80 -9.51 7.87
N GLU A 172 19.22 -9.62 6.60
CA GLU A 172 19.35 -8.46 5.71
C GLU A 172 18.00 -7.85 5.35
N LEU A 173 16.98 -8.67 5.05
CA LEU A 173 15.61 -8.18 4.80
C LEU A 173 15.06 -7.41 6.01
N ARG A 174 15.29 -7.92 7.23
CA ARG A 174 14.91 -7.20 8.46
C ARG A 174 15.61 -5.85 8.55
N ARG A 175 16.94 -5.84 8.39
CA ARG A 175 17.76 -4.62 8.45
C ARG A 175 17.28 -3.56 7.45
N LEU A 176 16.97 -3.97 6.22
CA LEU A 176 16.47 -3.09 5.16
C LEU A 176 15.07 -2.58 5.45
N ASN A 177 14.17 -3.44 5.94
CA ASN A 177 12.81 -3.03 6.29
C ASN A 177 12.79 -2.04 7.47
N ASP A 178 13.61 -2.27 8.49
CA ASP A 178 13.77 -1.37 9.63
C ASP A 178 14.34 -0.02 9.16
N ARG A 179 15.35 -0.02 8.28
CA ARG A 179 15.92 1.21 7.70
C ARG A 179 14.90 1.98 6.87
N TYR A 180 14.09 1.29 6.07
CA TYR A 180 13.04 1.94 5.28
C TYR A 180 12.01 2.62 6.19
N ALA A 181 11.59 1.94 7.27
CA ALA A 181 10.65 2.48 8.24
C ALA A 181 11.19 3.73 8.96
N GLU A 182 12.49 3.75 9.29
CA GLU A 182 13.16 4.95 9.83
C GLU A 182 13.11 6.12 8.84
N LEU A 183 13.45 5.88 7.57
CA LEU A 183 13.47 6.92 6.54
C LEU A 183 12.07 7.45 6.20
N ALA A 184 11.07 6.58 6.22
CA ALA A 184 9.68 6.95 5.95
C ALA A 184 8.98 7.66 7.12
N ALA A 185 9.59 7.67 8.30
CA ALA A 185 9.10 8.39 9.48
C ALA A 185 9.68 9.81 9.63
N LEU A 186 10.61 10.21 8.74
CA LEU A 186 11.25 11.53 8.67
C LEU A 186 10.48 12.48 7.74
#